data_AF-A0A5C4NBJ8-F1
#
_entry.id   AF-A0A5C4NBJ8-F1
#
_cell.length_a   1.000
_cell.length_b   1.000
_cell.length_c   1.000
_cell.angle_alpha   90.00
_cell.angle_beta   90.00
_cell.angle_gamma   90.00
#
_symmetry.space_group_name_H-M   'P 1'
#
loop_
_entity.id
_entity.type
_entity.pdbx_description
1 polymer ?
#
loop_
_entity_poly.entity_id
_entity_poly.type
_entity_poly.pdbx_seq_one_letter_code
_entity_poly.pdbx_strand_id
1 'polypeptide(L)'
;MIRLSAILMVLAAPAFAQQPGPSVRADLDGDGVEELYTLLLEDPEAADPSNSADLVVQTAGKVRVVEGVVWQGNHDAGRPELDIGPEDTLLLTAMNDGYGRHRWSETITIAHHDGDLRVTAVSYGWYDPLDLDAGETCDVDLVSGRGRVKTPEGSREIAAPFPPPLLWVWRAGTFVPFEVCGFE
;
A
#
# COMPACT_ATOMS: atom_id res chain seq x y z
N MET A 1 -51.79 -18.15 -36.02
CA MET A 1 -50.55 -18.85 -35.63
C MET A 1 -49.46 -17.81 -35.46
N ILE A 2 -49.19 -17.36 -34.23
CA ILE A 2 -48.15 -16.36 -33.95
C ILE A 2 -46.97 -17.12 -33.33
N ARG A 3 -45.85 -17.18 -34.06
CA ARG A 3 -44.58 -17.74 -33.57
C ARG A 3 -43.93 -16.70 -32.66
N LEU A 4 -43.82 -17.00 -31.36
CA LEU A 4 -42.94 -16.24 -30.46
C LEU A 4 -41.50 -16.68 -30.72
N SER A 5 -40.69 -15.78 -31.26
CA SER A 5 -39.23 -15.90 -31.22
C SER A 5 -38.76 -15.49 -29.82
N ALA A 6 -38.21 -16.43 -29.07
CA ALA A 6 -37.53 -16.13 -27.81
C ALA A 6 -36.18 -15.48 -28.11
N ILE A 7 -36.03 -14.21 -27.74
CA ILE A 7 -34.75 -13.51 -27.72
C ILE A 7 -33.98 -14.02 -26.50
N LEU A 8 -32.90 -14.75 -26.75
CA LEU A 8 -31.94 -15.16 -25.72
C LEU A 8 -31.11 -13.93 -25.33
N MET A 9 -31.47 -13.27 -24.23
CA MET A 9 -30.60 -12.26 -23.61
C MET A 9 -29.39 -12.97 -22.99
N VAL A 10 -28.22 -12.77 -23.59
CA VAL A 10 -26.94 -13.06 -22.96
C VAL A 10 -26.74 -12.01 -21.88
N LEU A 11 -26.90 -12.41 -20.60
CA LEU A 11 -26.49 -11.59 -19.46
C LEU A 11 -24.96 -11.48 -19.51
N ALA A 12 -24.44 -10.30 -19.84
CA ALA A 12 -23.06 -9.97 -19.56
C ALA A 12 -22.89 -9.97 -18.03
N ALA A 13 -22.17 -10.96 -17.50
CA ALA A 13 -21.72 -10.90 -16.12
C ALA A 13 -20.76 -9.70 -16.00
N PRO A 14 -20.87 -8.87 -14.95
CA PRO A 14 -19.87 -7.84 -14.71
C PRO A 14 -18.52 -8.55 -14.53
N ALA A 15 -17.51 -8.12 -15.30
CA ALA A 15 -16.15 -8.56 -15.09
C ALA A 15 -15.72 -8.13 -13.68
N PHE A 16 -14.99 -9.00 -12.98
CA PHE A 16 -14.33 -8.65 -11.72
C PHE A 16 -13.40 -7.47 -12.00
N ALA A 17 -13.68 -6.31 -11.40
CA ALA A 17 -12.89 -5.08 -11.60
C ALA A 17 -11.51 -5.15 -10.94
N GLN A 18 -11.27 -6.15 -10.09
CA GLN A 18 -10.00 -6.37 -9.40
C GLN A 18 -9.32 -7.66 -9.90
N GLN A 19 -8.03 -7.56 -10.15
CA GLN A 19 -7.17 -8.67 -10.57
C GLN A 19 -6.15 -9.01 -9.48
N PRO A 20 -5.83 -10.29 -9.26
CA PRO A 20 -4.78 -10.67 -8.32
C PRO A 20 -3.43 -10.06 -8.70
N GLY A 21 -2.82 -9.38 -7.74
CA GLY A 21 -1.48 -8.79 -7.82
C GLY A 21 -0.41 -9.66 -7.16
N PRO A 22 0.69 -9.05 -6.69
CA PRO A 22 1.72 -9.72 -5.91
C PRO A 22 1.14 -10.41 -4.67
N SER A 23 1.77 -11.51 -4.27
CA SER A 23 1.41 -12.27 -3.07
C SER A 23 2.63 -12.82 -2.38
N VAL A 24 2.61 -12.82 -1.05
CA VAL A 24 3.69 -13.36 -0.20
C VAL A 24 3.12 -14.19 0.93
N ARG A 25 3.95 -15.05 1.50
CA ARG A 25 3.62 -15.85 2.68
C ARG A 25 4.61 -15.56 3.78
N ALA A 26 4.10 -15.42 5.00
CA ALA A 26 4.89 -15.25 6.21
C ALA A 26 4.04 -15.61 7.42
N ASP A 27 4.69 -16.02 8.50
CA ASP A 27 4.11 -16.22 9.83
C ASP A 27 4.39 -14.95 10.64
N LEU A 28 3.58 -13.91 10.44
CA LEU A 28 3.85 -12.61 11.09
C LEU A 28 3.50 -12.64 12.58
N ASP A 29 2.58 -13.52 13.00
CA ASP A 29 2.15 -13.62 14.40
C ASP A 29 2.95 -14.61 15.24
N GLY A 30 3.77 -15.45 14.59
CA GLY A 30 4.71 -16.39 15.20
C GLY A 30 4.05 -17.66 15.71
N ASP A 31 2.85 -18.02 15.23
CA ASP A 31 2.12 -19.21 15.66
C ASP A 31 2.59 -20.53 14.99
N GLY A 32 3.50 -20.43 14.01
CA GLY A 32 4.06 -21.53 13.24
C GLY A 32 3.28 -21.87 11.97
N VAL A 33 2.26 -21.08 11.60
CA VAL A 33 1.44 -21.26 10.40
C VAL A 33 1.50 -20.00 9.54
N GLU A 34 2.07 -20.10 8.34
CA GLU A 34 2.13 -18.95 7.43
C GLU A 34 0.72 -18.45 7.03
N GLU A 35 0.53 -17.14 7.09
CA GLU A 35 -0.54 -16.44 6.40
C GLU A 35 -0.18 -16.17 4.94
N LEU A 36 -1.21 -15.99 4.11
CA LEU A 36 -1.08 -15.49 2.74
C LEU A 36 -1.56 -14.04 2.66
N TYR A 37 -0.68 -13.19 2.14
CA TYR A 37 -0.94 -11.77 1.86
C TYR A 37 -1.01 -11.60 0.35
N THR A 38 -2.09 -11.02 -0.17
CA THR A 38 -2.27 -10.82 -1.62
C THR A 38 -2.81 -9.43 -1.90
N LEU A 39 -2.14 -8.68 -2.76
CA LEU A 39 -2.70 -7.43 -3.29
C LEU A 39 -3.76 -7.75 -4.34
N LEU A 40 -4.88 -7.05 -4.29
CA LEU A 40 -5.85 -7.02 -5.38
C LEU A 40 -5.72 -5.65 -6.04
N LEU A 41 -5.34 -5.66 -7.31
CA LEU A 41 -5.15 -4.47 -8.11
C LEU A 41 -6.44 -4.16 -8.85
N GLU A 42 -6.87 -2.91 -8.86
CA GLU A 42 -7.97 -2.47 -9.72
C GLU A 42 -7.50 -2.39 -11.17
N ASP A 43 -8.42 -2.67 -12.08
CA ASP A 43 -8.22 -2.39 -13.50
C ASP A 43 -7.92 -0.89 -13.68
N PRO A 44 -6.77 -0.49 -14.26
CA PRO A 44 -6.43 0.91 -14.46
C PRO A 44 -7.41 1.64 -15.41
N GLU A 45 -8.26 0.92 -16.16
CA GLU A 45 -9.35 1.49 -16.95
C GLU A 45 -10.67 1.59 -16.17
N ALA A 46 -10.73 1.07 -14.93
CA ALA A 46 -11.88 1.26 -14.06
C ALA A 46 -12.04 2.73 -13.69
N ALA A 47 -13.30 3.17 -13.57
CA ALA A 47 -13.64 4.55 -13.23
C ALA A 47 -13.44 4.88 -11.73
N ASP A 48 -12.58 4.16 -11.02
CA ASP A 48 -12.31 4.43 -9.60
C ASP A 48 -11.34 5.63 -9.48
N PRO A 49 -11.77 6.74 -8.86
CA PRO A 49 -10.93 7.92 -8.70
C PRO A 49 -9.84 7.76 -7.63
N SER A 50 -9.94 6.77 -6.73
CA SER A 50 -8.96 6.50 -5.68
C SER A 50 -7.71 5.82 -6.22
N ASN A 51 -7.88 4.97 -7.24
CA ASN A 51 -6.85 4.17 -7.87
C ASN A 51 -5.92 3.54 -6.81
N SER A 52 -6.54 2.77 -5.91
CA SER A 52 -5.89 2.15 -4.76
C SER A 52 -6.05 0.64 -4.83
N ALA A 53 -5.08 -0.10 -4.30
CA ALA A 53 -5.14 -1.56 -4.22
C ALA A 53 -5.62 -2.01 -2.84
N ASP A 54 -6.33 -3.14 -2.82
CA ASP A 54 -6.75 -3.81 -1.59
C ASP A 54 -5.70 -4.84 -1.16
N LEU A 55 -5.62 -5.11 0.14
CA LEU A 55 -4.82 -6.22 0.68
C LEU A 55 -5.73 -7.29 1.28
N VAL A 56 -5.65 -8.49 0.73
CA VAL A 56 -6.27 -9.69 1.29
C VAL A 56 -5.28 -10.36 2.24
N VAL A 57 -5.72 -10.57 3.48
CA VAL A 57 -5.00 -11.34 4.50
C VAL A 57 -5.76 -12.64 4.75
N GLN A 58 -5.13 -13.76 4.42
CA GLN A 58 -5.68 -15.09 4.59
C GLN A 58 -4.89 -15.89 5.61
N THR A 59 -5.54 -16.17 6.74
CA THR A 59 -5.07 -17.06 7.81
C THR A 59 -5.70 -18.44 7.66
N ALA A 60 -5.30 -19.42 8.49
CA ALA A 60 -5.85 -20.78 8.46
C ALA A 60 -7.38 -20.88 8.61
N GLY A 61 -8.01 -19.91 9.28
CA GLY A 61 -9.46 -19.94 9.56
C GLY A 61 -10.23 -18.71 9.10
N LYS A 62 -9.56 -17.69 8.54
CA LYS A 62 -10.18 -16.39 8.29
C LYS A 62 -9.53 -15.68 7.12
N VAL A 63 -10.36 -15.09 6.27
CA VAL A 63 -9.96 -14.12 5.25
C VAL A 63 -10.47 -12.74 5.66
N ARG A 64 -9.62 -11.73 5.54
CA ARG A 64 -9.95 -10.32 5.76
C ARG A 64 -9.42 -9.49 4.62
N VAL A 65 -10.10 -8.39 4.30
CA VAL A 65 -9.69 -7.45 3.26
C VAL A 65 -9.47 -6.09 3.91
N VAL A 66 -8.37 -5.45 3.53
CA VAL A 66 -8.07 -4.04 3.81
C VAL A 66 -8.30 -3.30 2.51
N GLU A 67 -9.41 -2.58 2.43
CA GLU A 67 -9.79 -1.82 1.24
C GLU A 67 -8.87 -0.60 1.07
N GLY A 68 -8.44 -0.32 -0.16
CA GLY A 68 -7.65 0.85 -0.54
C GLY A 68 -6.44 1.07 0.37
N VAL A 69 -5.67 0.02 0.62
CA VAL A 69 -4.55 0.04 1.58
C VAL A 69 -3.36 0.85 1.07
N VAL A 70 -3.19 0.92 -0.25
CA VAL A 70 -2.03 1.52 -0.91
C VAL A 70 -2.43 2.14 -2.24
N TRP A 71 -1.76 3.21 -2.66
CA TRP A 71 -1.92 3.74 -4.02
C TRP A 71 -1.31 2.77 -5.03
N GLN A 72 -2.01 2.50 -6.13
CA GLN A 72 -1.55 1.50 -7.11
C GLN A 72 -1.03 2.04 -8.43
N GLY A 73 -1.04 3.36 -8.62
CA GLY A 73 -0.51 3.97 -9.83
C GLY A 73 -1.39 3.81 -11.06
N ASN A 74 -1.13 4.64 -12.08
CA ASN A 74 -1.77 4.50 -13.39
C ASN A 74 -0.88 3.59 -14.26
N HIS A 75 -1.40 2.44 -14.68
CA HIS A 75 -0.72 1.47 -15.55
C HIS A 75 0.58 0.88 -14.94
N ASP A 76 1.61 0.63 -15.76
CA ASP A 76 2.84 -0.06 -15.36
C ASP A 76 3.78 0.81 -14.52
N ALA A 77 3.59 2.14 -14.55
CA ALA A 77 4.40 3.11 -13.85
C ALA A 77 3.79 3.44 -12.48
N GLY A 78 4.12 2.61 -11.49
CA GLY A 78 3.69 2.79 -10.11
C GLY A 78 2.91 1.64 -9.50
N ARG A 79 3.01 0.45 -10.11
CA ARG A 79 2.44 -0.77 -9.57
C ARG A 79 3.00 -1.03 -8.16
N PRO A 80 2.14 -1.31 -7.17
CA PRO A 80 2.60 -1.49 -5.81
C PRO A 80 3.30 -2.85 -5.64
N GLU A 81 4.28 -2.86 -4.76
CA GLU A 81 5.08 -4.05 -4.43
C GLU A 81 4.72 -4.59 -3.05
N LEU A 82 4.80 -5.91 -2.92
CA LEU A 82 4.56 -6.63 -1.68
C LEU A 82 5.75 -7.57 -1.43
N ASP A 83 6.40 -7.43 -0.28
CA ASP A 83 7.57 -8.23 0.09
C ASP A 83 7.60 -8.53 1.60
N ILE A 84 8.46 -9.47 2.00
CA ILE A 84 8.76 -9.75 3.41
C ILE A 84 10.06 -9.05 3.80
N GLY A 85 9.95 -8.18 4.80
CA GLY A 85 11.06 -7.44 5.38
C GLY A 85 11.77 -8.20 6.50
N PRO A 86 12.75 -7.55 7.15
CA PRO A 86 13.40 -8.08 8.34
C PRO A 86 12.40 -8.37 9.46
N GLU A 87 12.75 -9.31 10.34
CA GLU A 87 11.96 -9.66 11.54
C GLU A 87 10.51 -10.05 11.22
N ASP A 88 10.31 -10.75 10.10
CA ASP A 88 9.00 -11.21 9.63
C ASP A 88 7.99 -10.06 9.62
N THR A 89 8.36 -8.99 8.91
CA THR A 89 7.48 -7.86 8.62
C THR A 89 6.99 -7.94 7.20
N LEU A 90 5.81 -7.39 6.94
CA LEU A 90 5.27 -7.23 5.60
C LEU A 90 5.56 -5.81 5.12
N LEU A 91 6.22 -5.68 3.97
CA LEU A 91 6.51 -4.42 3.33
C LEU A 91 5.54 -4.22 2.17
N LEU A 92 4.81 -3.11 2.20
CA LEU A 92 3.90 -2.71 1.13
C LEU A 92 4.33 -1.36 0.59
N THR A 93 4.76 -1.32 -0.67
CA THR A 93 5.36 -0.12 -1.28
C THR A 93 4.49 0.40 -2.42
N ALA A 94 4.04 1.65 -2.29
CA ALA A 94 3.57 2.48 -3.41
C ALA A 94 4.74 3.26 -4.01
N MET A 95 4.68 3.58 -5.30
CA MET A 95 5.68 4.45 -5.93
C MET A 95 5.15 5.13 -7.17
N ASN A 96 5.63 6.33 -7.48
CA ASN A 96 5.52 6.92 -8.82
C ASN A 96 6.91 6.98 -9.46
N ASP A 97 7.14 6.09 -10.42
CA ASP A 97 8.40 5.95 -11.15
C ASP A 97 8.29 6.40 -12.62
N GLY A 98 7.09 6.66 -13.17
CA GLY A 98 6.90 6.98 -14.60
C GLY A 98 6.33 8.37 -14.94
N TYR A 99 5.60 9.05 -14.04
CA TYR A 99 4.95 10.33 -14.36
C TYR A 99 5.51 11.55 -13.62
N GLY A 100 5.91 12.57 -14.38
CA GLY A 100 6.35 13.86 -13.86
C GLY A 100 7.81 13.88 -13.37
N ARG A 101 8.20 15.01 -12.78
CA ARG A 101 9.54 15.18 -12.17
C ARG A 101 9.60 14.74 -10.72
N HIS A 102 8.46 14.57 -10.07
CA HIS A 102 8.38 14.17 -8.67
C HIS A 102 8.30 12.64 -8.56
N ARG A 103 9.47 11.99 -8.55
CA ARG A 103 9.56 10.55 -8.28
C ARG A 103 9.38 10.35 -6.79
N TRP A 104 8.56 9.39 -6.39
CA TRP A 104 8.38 9.10 -4.97
C TRP A 104 8.13 7.63 -4.72
N SER A 105 8.42 7.20 -3.50
CA SER A 105 8.03 5.90 -2.98
C SER A 105 7.56 6.04 -1.54
N GLU A 106 6.51 5.31 -1.17
CA GLU A 106 6.02 5.17 0.19
C GLU A 106 5.96 3.68 0.53
N THR A 107 6.70 3.26 1.55
CA THR A 107 6.64 1.91 2.10
C THR A 107 5.99 1.97 3.47
N ILE A 108 4.93 1.21 3.66
CA ILE A 108 4.40 0.92 5.00
C ILE A 108 4.95 -0.43 5.46
N THR A 109 5.44 -0.47 6.70
CA THR A 109 5.87 -1.71 7.36
C THR A 109 4.75 -2.19 8.26
N ILE A 110 4.32 -3.42 8.04
CA ILE A 110 3.26 -4.08 8.78
C ILE A 110 3.88 -5.20 9.59
N ALA A 111 3.54 -5.27 10.88
CA ALA A 111 4.00 -6.33 11.76
C ALA A 111 2.87 -6.76 12.69
N HIS A 112 2.96 -7.97 13.24
CA HIS A 112 2.12 -8.35 14.36
C HIS A 112 2.64 -7.65 15.63
N HIS A 113 1.82 -6.74 16.17
CA HIS A 113 2.20 -5.91 17.32
C HIS A 113 0.98 -5.68 18.20
N ASP A 114 1.16 -5.83 19.52
CA ASP A 114 0.07 -5.79 20.50
C ASP A 114 -1.11 -6.73 20.16
N GLY A 115 -0.81 -7.92 19.62
CA GLY A 115 -1.78 -8.98 19.36
C GLY A 115 -2.65 -8.83 18.11
N ASP A 116 -2.29 -7.94 17.17
CA ASP A 116 -2.93 -7.86 15.85
C ASP A 116 -1.94 -7.29 14.82
N LEU A 117 -2.30 -7.33 13.53
CA LEU A 117 -1.53 -6.68 12.47
C LEU A 117 -1.66 -5.16 12.56
N ARG A 118 -0.51 -4.48 12.60
CA ARG A 118 -0.42 -3.02 12.71
C ARG A 118 0.58 -2.47 11.71
N VAL A 119 0.35 -1.23 11.28
CA VAL A 119 1.38 -0.45 10.60
C VAL A 119 2.33 0.07 11.65
N THR A 120 3.57 -0.40 11.64
CA THR A 120 4.59 -0.10 12.66
C THR A 120 5.60 0.94 12.21
N ALA A 121 5.79 1.10 10.91
CA ALA A 121 6.62 2.16 10.36
C ALA A 121 6.13 2.62 8.98
N VAL A 122 6.53 3.83 8.60
CA VAL A 122 6.33 4.39 7.26
C VAL A 122 7.65 5.01 6.81
N SER A 123 8.11 4.64 5.62
CA SER A 123 9.23 5.28 4.95
C SER A 123 8.73 5.94 3.67
N TYR A 124 8.96 7.24 3.53
CA TYR A 124 8.67 7.99 2.32
C TYR A 124 9.95 8.59 1.75
N GLY A 125 10.09 8.58 0.44
CA GLY A 125 11.17 9.26 -0.25
C GLY A 125 10.68 9.91 -1.53
N TRP A 126 11.29 11.03 -1.91
CA TRP A 126 11.10 11.62 -3.21
C TRP A 126 12.41 12.16 -3.78
N TYR A 127 12.50 12.27 -5.10
CA TYR A 127 13.63 12.90 -5.77
C TYR A 127 13.24 13.44 -7.14
N ASP A 128 14.04 14.39 -7.65
CA ASP A 128 13.94 14.87 -9.01
C ASP A 128 14.99 14.17 -9.91
N PRO A 129 14.58 13.47 -10.98
CA PRO A 129 15.53 12.74 -11.82
C PRO A 129 16.42 13.67 -12.67
N LEU A 130 16.12 14.98 -12.71
CA LEU A 130 16.90 15.99 -13.43
C LEU A 130 17.72 16.90 -12.50
N ASP A 131 17.51 16.83 -11.20
CA ASP A 131 18.24 17.60 -10.20
C ASP A 131 18.65 16.66 -9.05
N LEU A 132 19.91 16.23 -9.07
CA LEU A 132 20.43 15.22 -8.13
C LEU A 132 20.57 15.76 -6.70
N ASP A 133 20.53 17.08 -6.54
CA ASP A 133 20.53 17.73 -5.24
C ASP A 133 19.10 17.97 -4.74
N ALA A 134 18.06 17.59 -5.50
CA ALA A 134 16.66 17.70 -5.10
C ALA A 134 16.09 16.32 -4.72
N GLY A 135 15.78 16.16 -3.43
CA GLY A 135 15.13 14.97 -2.91
C GLY A 135 15.28 14.84 -1.41
N GLU A 136 14.28 14.23 -0.77
CA GLU A 136 14.25 14.06 0.68
C GLU A 136 13.72 12.67 1.04
N THR A 137 14.13 12.18 2.21
CA THR A 137 13.57 10.94 2.79
C THR A 137 13.03 11.20 4.19
N CYS A 138 12.02 10.44 4.57
CA CYS A 138 11.37 10.51 5.87
C CYS A 138 11.06 9.09 6.33
N ASP A 139 11.74 8.68 7.40
CA ASP A 139 11.52 7.38 8.03
C ASP A 139 10.82 7.63 9.37
N VAL A 140 9.63 7.06 9.57
CA VAL A 140 8.83 7.22 10.78
C VAL A 140 8.57 5.86 11.41
N ASP A 141 9.07 5.66 12.62
CA ASP A 141 8.78 4.51 13.46
C ASP A 141 7.62 4.86 14.40
N LEU A 142 6.47 4.26 14.13
CA LEU A 142 5.24 4.50 14.89
C LEU A 142 5.30 3.83 16.27
N VAL A 143 6.09 2.77 16.43
CA VAL A 143 6.24 2.04 17.71
C VAL A 143 7.04 2.88 18.69
N SER A 144 8.18 3.43 18.27
CA SER A 144 8.98 4.30 19.13
C SER A 144 8.48 5.74 19.19
N GLY A 145 7.55 6.11 18.31
CA GLY A 145 6.94 7.44 18.24
C GLY A 145 7.88 8.51 17.67
N ARG A 146 8.93 8.09 16.94
CA ARG A 146 9.99 8.97 16.42
C ARG A 146 10.17 8.74 14.94
N GLY A 147 10.63 9.77 14.25
CA GLY A 147 11.04 9.67 12.86
C GLY A 147 12.23 10.56 12.57
N ARG A 148 12.76 10.44 11.36
CA ARG A 148 13.88 11.22 10.88
C ARG A 148 13.68 11.62 9.44
N VAL A 149 13.86 12.91 9.19
CA VAL A 149 13.89 13.49 7.85
C VAL A 149 15.34 13.71 7.44
N LYS A 150 15.67 13.38 6.19
CA LYS A 150 16.96 13.67 5.57
C LYS A 150 16.74 14.50 4.32
N THR A 151 17.50 15.58 4.23
CA THR A 151 17.55 16.51 3.11
C THR A 151 19.01 16.62 2.64
N PRO A 152 19.29 17.27 1.51
CA PRO A 152 20.66 17.56 1.08
C PRO A 152 21.47 18.36 2.14
N GLU A 153 20.80 19.18 2.94
CA GLU A 153 21.40 20.05 3.95
C GLU A 153 21.69 19.33 5.28
N GLY A 154 21.10 18.15 5.50
CA GLY A 154 21.33 17.36 6.71
C GLY A 154 20.15 16.50 7.13
N SER A 155 20.08 16.21 8.43
CA SER A 155 19.00 15.39 8.99
C SER A 155 18.42 16.00 10.26
N ARG A 156 17.11 15.83 10.46
CA ARG A 156 16.41 16.22 11.68
C ARG A 156 15.47 15.13 12.17
N GLU A 157 15.31 15.07 13.49
CA GLU A 157 14.34 14.20 14.12
C GLU A 157 12.94 14.84 14.09
N ILE A 158 11.92 14.01 14.00
CA ILE A 158 10.51 14.37 14.09
C ILE A 158 9.78 13.43 15.06
N ALA A 159 8.61 13.84 15.52
CA ALA A 159 7.71 12.95 16.25
C ALA A 159 6.83 12.19 15.25
N ALA A 160 6.48 10.94 15.57
CA ALA A 160 5.43 10.25 14.84
C ALA A 160 4.09 10.97 15.03
N PRO A 161 3.24 11.05 13.98
CA PRO A 161 1.97 11.76 14.04
C PRO A 161 0.92 11.01 14.87
N PHE A 162 1.06 9.69 15.02
CA PHE A 162 0.14 8.81 15.72
C PHE A 162 0.86 7.51 16.14
N PRO A 163 0.32 6.77 17.13
CA PRO A 163 0.80 5.42 17.47
C PRO A 163 0.46 4.40 16.36
N PRO A 164 1.01 3.17 16.39
CA PRO A 164 0.80 2.16 15.36
C PRO A 164 -0.70 1.81 15.19
N PRO A 165 -1.37 2.20 14.09
CA PRO A 165 -2.76 1.88 13.89
C PRO A 165 -2.93 0.40 13.52
N LEU A 166 -4.14 -0.13 13.75
CA LEU A 166 -4.51 -1.44 13.21
C LEU A 166 -4.45 -1.38 11.68
N LEU A 167 -3.89 -2.42 11.06
CA LEU A 167 -3.85 -2.55 9.60
C LEU A 167 -5.25 -2.38 8.99
N TRP A 168 -6.27 -2.91 9.66
CA TRP A 168 -7.66 -2.95 9.19
C TRP A 168 -8.30 -1.56 8.99
N VAL A 169 -7.77 -0.53 9.65
CA VAL A 169 -8.24 0.86 9.51
C VAL A 169 -7.33 1.70 8.63
N TRP A 170 -6.20 1.17 8.19
CA TRP A 170 -5.27 1.86 7.31
C TRP A 170 -5.88 2.05 5.92
N ARG A 171 -5.64 3.21 5.31
CA ARG A 171 -5.98 3.55 3.93
C ARG A 171 -4.83 4.30 3.27
N ALA A 172 -4.73 4.23 1.95
CA ALA A 172 -3.88 5.10 1.16
C ALA A 172 -4.17 6.57 1.55
N GLY A 173 -3.12 7.35 1.82
CA GLY A 173 -3.25 8.73 2.30
C GLY A 173 -3.55 8.89 3.80
N THR A 174 -3.58 7.80 4.59
CA THR A 174 -3.60 7.92 6.07
C THR A 174 -2.35 8.63 6.57
N PHE A 175 -1.21 8.35 5.95
CA PHE A 175 0.02 9.11 6.13
C PHE A 175 0.08 10.19 5.05
N VAL A 176 0.28 11.44 5.46
CA VAL A 176 0.42 12.58 4.55
C VAL A 176 1.86 13.10 4.68
N PRO A 177 2.79 12.68 3.81
CA PRO A 177 4.22 12.95 3.98
C PRO A 177 4.54 14.44 4.12
N PHE A 178 3.90 15.32 3.34
CA PHE A 178 4.13 16.76 3.42
C PHE A 178 3.71 17.37 4.77
N GLU A 179 2.66 16.84 5.40
CA GLU A 179 2.19 17.30 6.72
C GLU A 179 3.07 16.76 7.85
N VAL A 180 3.45 15.49 7.76
CA VAL A 180 4.21 14.80 8.83
C VAL A 180 5.69 15.12 8.76
N CYS A 181 6.27 15.01 7.57
CA CYS A 181 7.70 15.16 7.34
C CYS A 181 8.07 16.62 7.13
N GLY A 182 7.16 17.48 6.64
CA GLY A 182 7.42 18.91 6.42
C GLY A 182 8.48 19.12 5.34
N PHE A 183 8.32 18.43 4.20
CA PHE A 183 9.10 18.70 3.00
C PHE A 183 8.74 20.08 2.44
N GLU A 184 9.71 20.79 1.89
CA GLU A 184 9.54 22.14 1.33
C GLU A 184 9.41 22.14 -0.21
#